data_AF-A0A2T6APG4-F1
#
_entry.id   AF-A0A2T6APG4-F1
#
_cell.length_a   1.000
_cell.length_b   1.000
_cell.length_c   1.000
_cell.angle_alpha   90.00
_cell.angle_beta   90.00
_cell.angle_gamma   90.00
#
_symmetry.space_group_name_H-M   'P 1'
#
loop_
_entity.id
_entity.type
_entity.pdbx_description
1 polymer ?
#
loop_
_entity_poly.entity_id
_entity_poly.type
_entity_poly.pdbx_seq_one_letter_code
_entity_poly.pdbx_strand_id
1 'polypeptide(L)'
;MAIDPAMSDVIAPDSLIGIDIPVELVNLGPEDELPATVRADRIAEALPEARYRVVTDASHDSMFGLCKPGAAEIALEEGIEDPICGDGGSARSRAEIHAELVGLVTEAFRAALRRE
;
A
#
# COMPACT_ATOMS: atom_id res chain seq x y z
N MET A 1 -2.52 -8.73 6.83
CA MET A 1 -2.67 -7.80 5.69
C MET A 1 -1.55 -6.79 5.76
N ALA A 2 -0.93 -6.46 4.64
CA ALA A 2 0.00 -5.34 4.51
C ALA A 2 -0.45 -4.43 3.37
N ILE A 3 -0.49 -3.12 3.63
CA ILE A 3 -0.79 -2.09 2.65
C ILE A 3 0.54 -1.40 2.34
N ASP A 4 0.86 -1.39 1.06
CA ASP A 4 2.06 -0.85 0.44
C ASP A 4 3.36 -1.14 1.23
N PRO A 5 3.68 -2.44 1.46
CA PRO A 5 4.80 -2.80 2.31
C PRO A 5 6.11 -2.26 1.75
N ALA A 6 6.74 -1.37 2.50
CA ALA A 6 8.08 -0.88 2.19
C ALA A 6 9.15 -1.93 2.50
N MET A 7 10.33 -1.75 1.90
CA MET A 7 11.47 -2.67 1.99
C MET A 7 11.20 -4.07 1.40
N SER A 8 10.25 -4.16 0.47
CA SER A 8 9.89 -5.43 -0.19
C SER A 8 11.04 -6.06 -0.98
N ASP A 9 11.99 -5.25 -1.44
CA ASP A 9 13.18 -5.66 -2.19
C ASP A 9 14.31 -6.22 -1.33
N VAL A 10 14.25 -6.05 -0.01
CA VAL A 10 15.29 -6.53 0.92
C VAL A 10 14.82 -7.64 1.86
N ILE A 11 13.57 -8.09 1.73
CA ILE A 11 13.06 -9.26 2.44
C ILE A 11 13.73 -10.52 1.90
N ALA A 12 14.37 -11.29 2.78
CA ALA A 12 14.96 -12.58 2.41
C ALA A 12 13.84 -13.57 2.05
N PRO A 13 13.81 -14.16 0.84
CA PRO A 13 12.73 -15.07 0.43
C PRO A 13 12.52 -16.24 1.39
N ASP A 14 13.60 -16.80 1.92
CA ASP A 14 13.54 -17.93 2.85
C ASP A 14 12.82 -17.60 4.17
N SER A 15 12.75 -16.31 4.54
CA SER A 15 12.00 -15.88 5.74
C SER A 15 10.48 -15.96 5.57
N LEU A 16 9.98 -16.05 4.33
CA LEU A 16 8.55 -16.13 4.02
C LEU A 16 8.01 -17.57 4.05
N ILE A 17 8.88 -18.57 3.96
CA ILE A 17 8.52 -20.00 3.86
C ILE A 17 7.68 -20.47 5.06
N GLY A 18 7.90 -19.90 6.25
CA GLY A 18 7.19 -20.27 7.47
C GLY A 18 5.80 -19.64 7.63
N ILE A 19 5.35 -18.80 6.70
CA ILE A 19 4.05 -18.12 6.78
C ILE A 19 3.00 -19.00 6.10
N ASP A 20 2.25 -19.75 6.90
CA ASP A 20 1.21 -20.71 6.50
C ASP A 20 -0.22 -20.19 6.70
N ILE A 21 -0.36 -18.88 6.93
CA ILE A 21 -1.66 -18.20 7.04
C ILE A 21 -1.93 -17.35 5.79
N PRO A 22 -3.20 -17.11 5.42
CA PRO A 22 -3.55 -16.18 4.36
C PRO A 22 -3.01 -14.77 4.60
N VAL A 23 -2.34 -14.19 3.62
CA VAL A 23 -1.81 -12.83 3.67
C VAL A 23 -2.44 -11.99 2.55
N GLU A 24 -3.13 -10.91 2.92
CA GLU A 24 -3.57 -9.90 1.96
C GLU A 24 -2.47 -8.85 1.76
N LEU A 25 -2.07 -8.60 0.51
CA LEU A 25 -1.10 -7.61 0.09
C LEU A 25 -1.77 -6.62 -0.86
N VAL A 26 -1.59 -5.33 -0.61
CA VAL A 26 -2.12 -4.25 -1.46
C VAL A 26 -0.99 -3.30 -1.82
N ASN A 27 -0.70 -3.07 -3.10
CA ASN A 27 0.16 -1.97 -3.52
C ASN A 27 -0.65 -0.74 -3.97
N LEU A 28 -0.05 0.45 -3.87
CA LEU A 28 -0.68 1.72 -4.23
C LEU A 28 0.08 2.40 -5.38
N GLY A 29 -0.61 2.60 -6.50
CA GLY A 29 -0.10 3.25 -7.69
C GLY A 29 0.04 2.32 -8.91
N PRO A 30 0.39 2.88 -10.08
CA PRO A 30 0.52 2.12 -11.32
C PRO A 30 1.66 1.10 -11.21
N GLU A 31 1.40 -0.16 -11.55
CA GLU A 31 2.35 -1.28 -11.35
C GLU A 31 3.71 -1.05 -12.03
N ASP A 32 3.72 -0.38 -13.18
CA ASP A 32 4.91 -0.05 -13.97
C ASP A 32 5.70 1.15 -13.40
N GLU A 33 5.10 1.90 -12.48
CA GLU A 33 5.72 3.05 -11.80
C GLU A 33 6.12 2.74 -10.34
N LEU A 34 5.71 1.59 -9.79
CA LEU A 34 6.04 1.21 -8.41
C LEU A 34 7.56 1.03 -8.20
N PRO A 35 8.17 1.77 -7.26
CA PRO A 35 9.55 1.53 -6.87
C PRO A 35 9.76 0.10 -6.37
N ALA A 36 10.93 -0.49 -6.67
CA ALA A 36 11.24 -1.85 -6.26
C ALA A 36 11.05 -2.10 -4.75
N THR A 37 11.33 -1.08 -3.93
CA THR A 37 11.24 -1.18 -2.47
C THR A 37 9.81 -1.27 -1.93
N VAL A 38 8.79 -0.91 -2.70
CA VAL A 38 7.39 -1.06 -2.27
C VAL A 38 6.67 -2.20 -2.99
N ARG A 39 7.19 -2.68 -4.13
CA ARG A 39 6.58 -3.76 -4.91
C ARG A 39 6.46 -5.07 -4.12
N ALA A 40 5.23 -5.46 -3.83
CA ALA A 40 4.90 -6.65 -3.05
C ALA A 40 4.65 -7.89 -3.91
N ASP A 41 4.74 -7.79 -5.24
CA ASP A 41 4.45 -8.89 -6.17
C ASP A 41 5.31 -10.13 -5.87
N ARG A 42 6.61 -9.96 -5.65
CA ARG A 42 7.50 -11.07 -5.27
C ARG A 42 7.21 -11.67 -3.89
N ILE A 43 6.73 -10.86 -2.95
CA ILE A 43 6.29 -11.36 -1.64
C ILE A 43 5.04 -12.23 -1.84
N ALA A 44 4.10 -11.77 -2.66
CA ALA A 44 2.89 -12.51 -2.98
C ALA A 44 3.21 -13.85 -3.65
N GLU A 45 4.14 -13.87 -4.61
CA GLU A 45 4.59 -15.09 -5.28
C GLU A 45 5.24 -16.11 -4.32
N ALA A 46 5.92 -15.62 -3.28
CA ALA A 46 6.58 -16.48 -2.29
C ALA A 46 5.63 -17.05 -1.22
N LEU A 47 4.43 -16.51 -1.08
CA LEU A 47 3.47 -16.87 -0.04
C LEU A 47 2.33 -17.74 -0.61
N PRO A 48 2.17 -19.01 -0.18
CA PRO A 48 1.23 -19.95 -0.79
C PRO A 48 -0.24 -19.52 -0.77
N GLU A 49 -0.65 -18.80 0.29
CA GLU A 49 -2.03 -18.33 0.49
C GLU A 49 -2.15 -16.81 0.38
N ALA A 50 -1.22 -16.16 -0.31
CA ALA A 50 -1.30 -14.71 -0.52
C ALA A 50 -2.39 -14.33 -1.52
N ARG A 51 -3.01 -13.19 -1.25
CA ARG A 51 -3.82 -12.44 -2.22
C ARG A 51 -3.15 -11.10 -2.45
N TYR A 52 -2.99 -10.74 -3.71
CA TYR A 52 -2.34 -9.51 -4.13
C TYR A 52 -3.31 -8.65 -4.93
N ARG A 53 -3.37 -7.37 -4.60
CA ARG A 53 -4.20 -6.36 -5.26
C ARG A 53 -3.39 -5.09 -5.46
N VAL A 54 -3.75 -4.31 -6.47
CA VAL A 54 -3.14 -3.00 -6.73
C VAL A 54 -4.25 -1.97 -6.88
N VAL A 55 -4.13 -0.86 -6.14
CA VAL A 55 -4.98 0.31 -6.28
C VAL A 55 -4.24 1.28 -7.20
N THR A 56 -4.50 1.18 -8.50
CA THR A 56 -3.65 1.80 -9.54
C THR A 56 -3.70 3.33 -9.56
N ASP A 57 -4.80 3.92 -9.10
CA ASP A 57 -5.04 5.37 -9.08
C ASP A 57 -4.81 5.99 -7.68
N ALA A 58 -3.78 5.51 -7.00
CA ALA A 58 -3.25 5.99 -5.72
C ALA A 58 -1.74 6.25 -5.82
N SER A 59 -1.12 6.65 -4.72
CA SER A 59 0.35 6.70 -4.56
C SER A 59 0.75 6.08 -3.22
N HIS A 60 2.05 5.83 -3.02
CA HIS A 60 2.58 5.38 -1.72
C HIS A 60 2.08 6.26 -0.56
N ASP A 61 2.06 7.58 -0.79
CA ASP A 61 1.64 8.56 0.20
C ASP A 61 0.15 8.49 0.56
N SER A 62 -0.67 7.91 -0.31
CA SER A 62 -2.10 7.73 -0.09
C SER A 62 -2.42 6.77 1.06
N MET A 63 -1.44 6.02 1.58
CA MET A 63 -1.57 5.22 2.80
C MET A 63 -1.64 6.09 4.07
N PHE A 64 -1.04 7.29 4.08
CA PHE A 64 -0.93 8.12 5.27
C PHE A 64 -2.24 8.84 5.63
N GLY A 65 -2.30 9.46 6.81
CA GLY A 65 -3.48 10.24 7.22
C GLY A 65 -3.82 11.39 6.26
N LEU A 66 -5.05 11.90 6.33
CA LEU A 66 -5.46 13.06 5.54
C LEU A 66 -4.55 14.26 5.81
N CYS A 67 -4.16 14.94 4.73
CA CYS A 67 -3.36 16.15 4.82
C CYS A 67 -4.16 17.33 5.37
N LYS A 68 -3.49 18.19 6.11
CA LYS A 68 -4.07 19.48 6.51
C LYS A 68 -4.17 20.39 5.28
N PRO A 69 -5.14 21.33 5.26
CA PRO A 69 -5.20 22.33 4.20
C PRO A 69 -3.86 23.08 4.07
N GLY A 70 -3.36 23.24 2.85
CA GLY A 70 -2.11 23.95 2.57
C GLY A 70 -0.83 23.15 2.85
N ALA A 71 -0.91 21.89 3.28
CA ALA A 71 0.27 21.14 3.72
C ALA A 71 1.28 20.86 2.60
N ALA A 72 0.80 20.66 1.36
CA ALA A 72 1.67 20.43 0.21
C ALA A 72 2.46 21.70 -0.14
N GLU A 73 1.77 22.84 -0.15
CA GLU A 73 2.35 24.16 -0.44
C GLU A 73 3.37 24.55 0.61
N ILE A 74 3.04 24.40 1.90
CA ILE A 74 3.96 24.66 3.00
C ILE A 74 5.22 23.79 2.88
N ALA A 75 5.06 22.50 2.56
CA ALA A 75 6.21 21.61 2.42
C ALA A 75 7.14 22.04 1.29
N LEU A 76 6.58 22.48 0.15
CA LEU A 76 7.36 23.03 -0.96
C LEU A 76 8.06 24.35 -0.58
N GLU A 77 7.38 25.24 0.17
CA GLU A 77 7.96 26.50 0.66
C GLU A 77 9.14 26.28 1.61
N GLU A 78 9.06 25.24 2.45
CA GLU A 78 10.13 24.83 3.38
C GLU A 78 11.26 24.04 2.69
N GLY A 79 11.15 23.81 1.37
CA GLY A 79 12.17 23.11 0.58
C GLY A 79 12.20 21.59 0.83
N ILE A 80 11.08 21.00 1.27
CA ILE A 80 10.96 19.54 1.39
C ILE A 80 10.84 18.94 -0.01
N GLU A 81 11.81 18.08 -0.35
CA GLU A 81 11.77 17.25 -1.55
C GLU A 81 10.74 16.12 -1.36
N ASP A 82 9.97 15.81 -2.41
CA ASP A 82 8.92 14.78 -2.45
C ASP A 82 7.93 14.83 -1.26
N PRO A 83 7.13 15.90 -1.15
CA PRO A 83 6.23 16.08 -0.02
C PRO A 83 5.11 15.03 -0.02
N ILE A 84 4.95 14.34 1.12
CA ILE A 84 3.89 13.33 1.34
C ILE A 84 2.50 13.84 0.92
N CYS A 85 2.21 15.13 1.11
CA CYS A 85 0.90 15.70 0.79
C CYS A 85 0.69 16.06 -0.69
N GLY A 86 1.65 15.73 -1.57
CA GLY A 86 1.49 15.87 -3.02
C GLY A 86 0.68 14.74 -3.66
N ASP A 87 0.55 13.58 -2.98
CA ASP A 87 -0.17 12.38 -3.43
C ASP A 87 0.18 11.93 -4.87
N GLY A 88 1.33 12.34 -5.41
CA GLY A 88 1.77 12.02 -6.76
C GLY A 88 0.83 12.49 -7.89
N GLY A 89 -0.09 13.42 -7.61
CA GLY A 89 -1.09 13.85 -8.61
C GLY A 89 -2.16 12.78 -8.92
N SER A 90 -2.45 11.88 -7.99
CA SER A 90 -3.50 10.85 -8.15
C SER A 90 -4.85 11.48 -8.53
N ALA A 91 -5.61 10.80 -9.40
CA ALA A 91 -6.91 11.28 -9.87
C ALA A 91 -8.00 11.26 -8.77
N ARG A 92 -7.85 10.39 -7.78
CA ARG A 92 -8.73 10.30 -6.60
C ARG A 92 -8.13 11.02 -5.40
N SER A 93 -9.01 11.53 -4.56
CA SER A 93 -8.61 12.10 -3.27
C SER A 93 -8.16 11.01 -2.30
N ARG A 94 -7.24 11.34 -1.39
CA ARG A 94 -6.81 10.43 -0.32
C ARG A 94 -7.98 9.88 0.51
N ALA A 95 -9.05 10.66 0.70
CA ALA A 95 -10.25 10.21 1.39
C ALA A 95 -11.00 9.10 0.64
N GLU A 96 -11.05 9.15 -0.69
CA GLU A 96 -11.65 8.10 -1.52
C GLU A 96 -10.79 6.84 -1.53
N ILE A 97 -9.46 6.98 -1.59
CA ILE A 97 -8.53 5.85 -1.44
C ILE A 97 -8.73 5.17 -0.08
N HIS A 98 -8.82 5.96 1.01
CA HIS A 98 -9.08 5.42 2.34
C HIS A 98 -10.40 4.64 2.43
N ALA A 99 -11.46 5.13 1.79
CA ALA A 99 -12.74 4.43 1.78
C ALA A 99 -12.64 3.06 1.10
N GLU A 100 -11.91 2.97 -0.01
CA GLU A 100 -11.61 1.69 -0.66
C GLU A 100 -10.75 0.78 0.22
N LEU A 101 -9.66 1.30 0.79
CA LEU A 101 -8.77 0.55 1.67
C LEU A 101 -9.53 -0.03 2.87
N VAL A 102 -10.42 0.75 3.49
CA VAL A 102 -11.30 0.25 4.57
C VAL A 102 -12.19 -0.89 4.08
N GLY A 103 -12.70 -0.82 2.85
CA GLY A 103 -13.44 -1.90 2.21
C GLY A 103 -12.60 -3.18 2.08
N LEU A 104 -11.41 -3.07 1.48
CA LEU A 104 -10.46 -4.18 1.29
C LEU A 104 -10.04 -4.81 2.62
N VAL A 105 -9.70 -3.99 3.62
CA VAL A 105 -9.37 -4.43 4.99
C VAL A 105 -10.53 -5.19 5.60
N THR A 106 -11.74 -4.64 5.53
CA THR A 106 -12.94 -5.27 6.09
C THR A 106 -13.22 -6.61 5.41
N GLU A 107 -13.11 -6.69 4.09
CA GLU A 107 -13.27 -7.94 3.34
C GLU A 107 -12.24 -8.99 3.75
N ALA A 108 -10.95 -8.60 3.78
CA ALA A 108 -9.85 -9.49 4.12
C ALA A 108 -10.00 -10.06 5.54
N PHE A 109 -10.31 -9.22 6.53
CA PHE A 109 -10.49 -9.67 7.91
C PHE A 109 -11.78 -10.47 8.10
N ARG A 110 -12.88 -10.14 7.40
CA ARG A 110 -14.07 -11.00 7.41
C ARG A 110 -13.75 -12.38 6.85
N ALA A 111 -13.00 -12.49 5.75
CA ALA A 111 -12.59 -13.78 5.21
C ALA A 111 -11.69 -14.55 6.19
N ALA A 112 -10.70 -13.88 6.79
CA ALA A 112 -9.74 -14.51 7.68
C ALA A 112 -10.34 -14.95 9.04
N LEU A 113 -11.32 -14.20 9.56
CA LEU A 113 -11.94 -14.46 10.87
C LEU A 113 -13.17 -15.38 10.81
N ARG A 114 -13.72 -15.66 9.62
CA ARG A 114 -14.82 -16.62 9.43
C ARG A 114 -14.36 -18.08 9.46
N ARG A 115 -13.30 -18.39 10.19
CA ARG A 115 -12.83 -19.78 10.33
C ARG A 115 -13.81 -20.55 11.23
N GLU A 116 -14.51 -21.50 10.61
CA GLU A 116 -15.17 -22.64 11.27
C GLU A 116 -14.14 -23.67 11.74
#